data_AF-A0A9E3QBH0-F1
#
_entry.id   AF-A0A9E3QBH0-F1
#
_cell.length_a   1.000
_cell.length_b   1.000
_cell.length_c   1.000
_cell.angle_alpha   90.00
_cell.angle_beta   90.00
_cell.angle_gamma   90.00
#
_symmetry.space_group_name_H-M   'P 1'
#
loop_
_entity.id
_entity.type
_entity.pdbx_description
1 polymer ?
#
loop_
_entity_poly.entity_id
_entity_poly.type
_entity_poly.pdbx_seq_one_letter_code
_entity_poly.pdbx_strand_id
1 'polypeptide(L)'
;MAVYRKQRLSVRQARFVLYYLGECGGNATEAAQRAGYPHPSTAGYRLLRSAVVRAAIERKLRDCAMGAEEVLHRVTEIARSDMEDFLHFDDGGVVRIDLYKARERGKTHLIEEVHLTTPSPRIKLASKQWALDFLGRCHGLTRDLPAMVTSKDPTEMDDEQLEQTREALRLSARR
;
A
#
# COMPACT_ATOMS: atom_id res chain seq x y z
N MET A 1 -0.05 17.57 45.09
CA MET A 1 0.81 16.71 44.25
C MET A 1 0.00 15.49 43.82
N ALA A 2 -0.64 15.53 42.65
CA ALA A 2 -1.49 14.43 42.17
C ALA A 2 -0.61 13.28 41.65
N VAL A 3 -0.75 12.10 42.27
CA VAL A 3 -0.05 10.88 41.85
C VAL A 3 -0.60 10.45 40.49
N TYR A 4 0.17 10.65 39.42
CA TYR A 4 -0.22 10.26 38.06
C TYR A 4 -0.14 8.72 37.94
N ARG A 5 -1.28 8.04 38.13
CA ARG A 5 -1.34 6.58 38.01
C ARG A 5 -1.25 6.20 36.54
N LYS A 6 -0.06 5.74 36.10
CA LYS A 6 0.16 5.18 34.76
C LYS A 6 -0.78 3.98 34.56
N GLN A 7 -1.93 4.19 33.94
CA GLN A 7 -2.96 3.16 33.77
C GLN A 7 -2.43 2.07 32.83
N ARG A 8 -2.34 0.83 33.35
CA ARG A 8 -1.94 -0.36 32.60
C ARG A 8 -3.17 -0.98 31.95
N LEU A 9 -2.98 -1.53 30.75
CA LEU A 9 -4.02 -2.21 29.98
C LEU A 9 -4.56 -3.42 30.75
N SER A 10 -5.88 -3.52 30.92
CA SER A 10 -6.49 -4.71 31.53
C SER A 10 -6.49 -5.89 30.56
N VAL A 11 -6.63 -7.12 31.07
CA VAL A 11 -6.71 -8.33 30.23
C VAL A 11 -7.84 -8.24 29.22
N ARG A 12 -8.99 -7.68 29.61
CA ARG A 12 -10.16 -7.51 28.74
C ARG A 12 -9.89 -6.48 27.63
N GLN A 13 -9.22 -5.38 27.97
CA GLN A 13 -8.78 -4.38 26.99
C GLN A 13 -7.71 -4.95 26.05
N ALA A 14 -6.80 -5.79 26.54
CA ALA A 14 -5.80 -6.45 25.71
C ALA A 14 -6.43 -7.40 24.68
N ARG A 15 -7.44 -8.19 25.10
CA ARG A 15 -8.24 -9.02 24.19
C ARG A 15 -8.98 -8.18 23.15
N PHE A 16 -9.57 -7.05 23.56
CA PHE A 16 -10.20 -6.13 22.62
C PHE A 16 -9.21 -5.64 21.55
N VAL A 17 -8.02 -5.18 21.94
CA VAL A 17 -6.98 -4.73 20.99
C VAL A 17 -6.58 -5.84 20.02
N LEU A 18 -6.42 -7.07 20.51
CA LEU A 18 -6.11 -8.24 19.68
C LEU A 18 -7.19 -8.52 18.64
N TYR A 19 -8.45 -8.62 19.05
CA TYR A 19 -9.55 -8.90 18.13
C TYR A 19 -9.79 -7.76 17.15
N TYR A 20 -9.67 -6.52 17.62
CA TYR A 20 -9.88 -5.32 16.81
C TYR A 20 -8.89 -5.22 15.66
N LEU A 21 -7.60 -5.51 15.91
CA LEU A 21 -6.54 -5.47 14.90
C LEU A 21 -6.42 -6.75 14.08
N GLY A 22 -6.96 -7.87 14.56
CA GLY A 22 -6.92 -9.17 13.88
C GLY A 22 -8.24 -9.50 13.19
N GLU A 23 -8.89 -10.55 13.67
CA GLU A 23 -10.07 -11.19 13.07
C GLU A 23 -11.24 -10.25 12.77
N CYS A 24 -11.41 -9.16 13.54
CA CYS A 24 -12.53 -8.24 13.35
C CYS A 24 -12.24 -7.13 12.33
N GLY A 25 -11.03 -7.02 11.78
CA GLY A 25 -10.69 -6.06 10.72
C GLY A 25 -11.04 -4.60 11.03
N GLY A 26 -10.93 -4.16 12.28
CA GLY A 26 -11.31 -2.80 12.71
C GLY A 26 -12.77 -2.63 13.13
N ASN A 27 -13.56 -3.69 13.25
CA ASN A 27 -14.91 -3.64 13.82
C ASN A 27 -14.88 -3.62 15.36
N ALA A 28 -15.18 -2.45 15.95
CA ALA A 28 -15.13 -2.24 17.39
C ALA A 28 -16.23 -2.99 18.16
N THR A 29 -17.42 -3.11 17.59
CA THR A 29 -18.55 -3.79 18.25
C THR A 29 -18.27 -5.28 18.35
N GLU A 30 -17.84 -5.88 17.25
CA GLU A 30 -17.51 -7.30 17.18
C GLU A 30 -16.30 -7.66 18.05
N ALA A 31 -15.26 -6.81 18.05
CA ALA A 31 -14.10 -6.97 18.91
C ALA A 31 -14.47 -6.87 20.41
N ALA A 32 -15.38 -5.97 20.77
CA ALA A 32 -15.86 -5.84 22.16
C ALA A 32 -16.69 -7.05 22.58
N GLN A 33 -17.49 -7.62 21.68
CA GLN A 33 -18.24 -8.84 21.94
C GLN A 33 -17.30 -10.02 22.20
N ARG A 34 -16.32 -10.25 21.32
CA ARG A 34 -15.31 -11.32 21.49
C ARG A 34 -14.42 -11.11 22.71
N ALA A 35 -14.14 -9.86 23.08
CA ALA A 35 -13.44 -9.53 24.32
C ALA A 35 -14.28 -9.74 25.59
N GLY A 36 -15.57 -10.07 25.46
CA GLY A 36 -16.47 -10.38 26.58
C GLY A 36 -17.08 -9.17 27.27
N TYR A 37 -17.33 -8.09 26.52
CA TYR A 37 -18.09 -6.93 27.04
C TYR A 37 -19.60 -7.16 26.91
N PRO A 38 -20.39 -6.87 27.97
CA PRO A 38 -21.84 -7.14 27.98
C PRO A 38 -22.66 -6.20 27.07
N HIS A 39 -22.15 -5.00 26.79
CA HIS A 39 -22.75 -4.03 25.86
C HIS A 39 -21.74 -3.68 24.77
N PRO A 40 -21.55 -4.54 23.75
CA PRO A 40 -20.43 -4.45 22.81
C PRO A 40 -20.38 -3.14 22.03
N SER A 41 -21.52 -2.62 21.56
CA SER A 41 -21.58 -1.37 20.78
C SER A 41 -21.09 -0.17 21.59
N THR A 42 -21.66 0.04 22.78
CA THR A 42 -21.26 1.14 23.68
C THR A 42 -19.84 0.95 24.20
N ALA A 43 -19.45 -0.29 24.52
CA ALA A 43 -18.11 -0.61 24.99
C ALA A 43 -17.06 -0.36 23.91
N GLY A 44 -17.27 -0.82 22.68
CA GLY A 44 -16.36 -0.61 21.56
C GLY A 44 -16.08 0.86 21.31
N TYR A 45 -17.14 1.67 21.22
CA TYR A 45 -17.01 3.13 21.07
C TYR A 45 -16.21 3.79 22.22
N ARG A 46 -16.50 3.40 23.47
CA ARG A 46 -15.77 3.90 24.65
C ARG A 46 -14.31 3.47 24.67
N LEU A 47 -14.02 2.23 24.27
CA LEU A 47 -12.68 1.66 24.25
C LEU A 47 -11.80 2.38 23.23
N LEU A 48 -12.30 2.70 22.05
CA LEU A 48 -11.54 3.47 21.06
C LEU A 48 -11.17 4.89 21.53
N ARG A 49 -11.98 5.47 22.42
CA ARG A 49 -11.70 6.79 23.04
C ARG A 49 -10.83 6.71 24.29
N SER A 50 -10.55 5.52 24.81
CA SER A 50 -9.68 5.34 25.97
C SER A 50 -8.22 5.56 25.56
N ALA A 51 -7.55 6.53 26.18
CA ALA A 51 -6.14 6.83 25.89
C ALA A 51 -5.23 5.60 26.02
N VAL A 52 -5.50 4.72 26.99
CA VAL A 52 -4.70 3.50 27.23
C VAL A 52 -4.90 2.47 26.11
N VAL A 53 -6.15 2.28 25.67
CA VAL A 53 -6.47 1.35 24.58
C VAL A 53 -5.96 1.89 23.25
N ARG A 54 -6.15 3.18 22.97
CA ARG A 54 -5.64 3.83 21.76
C ARG A 54 -4.12 3.74 21.66
N ALA A 55 -3.41 4.05 22.75
CA ALA A 55 -1.96 3.89 22.80
C ALA A 55 -1.51 2.43 22.59
N ALA A 56 -2.28 1.45 23.09
CA ALA A 56 -1.98 0.04 22.87
C ALA A 56 -2.23 -0.40 21.41
N ILE A 57 -3.30 0.09 20.77
CA ILE A 57 -3.57 -0.11 19.34
C ILE A 57 -2.44 0.50 18.53
N GLU A 58 -2.12 1.76 18.74
CA GLU A 58 -1.06 2.47 18.02
C GLU A 58 0.30 1.79 18.21
N ARG A 59 0.63 1.34 19.43
CA ARG A 59 1.86 0.59 19.67
C ARG A 59 1.88 -0.71 18.87
N LYS A 60 0.79 -1.48 18.90
CA LYS A 60 0.72 -2.76 18.21
C LYS A 60 0.72 -2.60 16.69
N LEU A 61 0.09 -1.56 16.18
CA LEU A 61 0.21 -1.15 14.78
C LEU A 61 1.64 -0.79 14.45
N ARG A 62 2.36 -0.02 15.27
CA ARG A 62 3.79 0.24 15.03
C ARG A 62 4.67 -1.01 15.11
N ASP A 63 4.37 -1.92 16.02
CA ASP A 63 5.12 -3.17 16.20
C ASP A 63 4.87 -4.15 15.04
N CYS A 64 3.69 -4.11 14.40
CA CYS A 64 3.30 -5.01 13.31
C CYS A 64 3.36 -4.37 11.91
N ALA A 65 3.35 -3.04 11.80
CA ALA A 65 3.44 -2.34 10.54
C ALA A 65 4.89 -2.29 10.09
N MET A 66 5.10 -2.53 8.79
CA MET A 66 6.34 -2.15 8.15
C MET A 66 6.57 -0.64 8.34
N GLY A 67 7.78 -0.26 8.75
CA GLY A 67 8.16 1.15 8.82
C GLY A 67 8.14 1.79 7.42
N ALA A 68 8.01 3.12 7.35
CA ALA A 68 7.99 3.84 6.08
C ALA A 68 9.21 3.54 5.21
N GLU A 69 10.40 3.45 5.81
CA GLU A 69 11.64 3.07 5.13
C GLU A 69 11.59 1.67 4.53
N GLU A 70 11.01 0.70 5.25
CA GLU A 70 10.87 -0.67 4.74
C GLU A 70 9.86 -0.72 3.59
N VAL A 71 8.75 0.03 3.70
CA VAL A 71 7.78 0.17 2.59
C VAL A 71 8.48 0.74 1.36
N LEU A 72 9.22 1.84 1.51
CA LEU A 72 9.97 2.46 0.41
C LEU A 72 11.01 1.51 -0.18
N HIS A 73 11.74 0.77 0.66
CA HIS A 73 12.70 -0.23 0.20
C HIS A 73 12.05 -1.30 -0.67
N ARG A 74 10.93 -1.89 -0.21
CA ARG A 74 10.23 -2.93 -0.98
C ARG A 74 9.61 -2.40 -2.28
N VAL A 75 9.02 -1.20 -2.25
CA VAL A 75 8.51 -0.57 -3.48
C VAL A 75 9.66 -0.26 -4.45
N THR A 76 10.82 0.14 -3.93
CA THR A 76 12.03 0.37 -4.74
C THR A 76 12.51 -0.93 -5.40
N GLU A 77 12.47 -2.07 -4.71
CA GLU A 77 12.80 -3.37 -5.31
C GLU A 77 11.86 -3.72 -6.47
N ILE A 78 10.55 -3.47 -6.34
CA ILE A 78 9.58 -3.64 -7.44
C ILE A 78 9.92 -2.71 -8.60
N ALA A 79 10.19 -1.43 -8.31
CA ALA A 79 10.53 -0.43 -9.32
C ALA A 79 11.84 -0.74 -10.05
N ARG A 80 12.79 -1.43 -9.41
CA ARG A 80 14.07 -1.85 -10.00
C ARG A 80 14.04 -3.24 -10.62
N SER A 81 12.98 -4.01 -10.40
CA SER A 81 12.87 -5.38 -10.90
C SER A 81 13.10 -5.48 -12.41
N ASP A 82 13.80 -6.55 -12.80
CA ASP A 82 14.00 -6.96 -14.18
C ASP A 82 13.36 -8.33 -14.40
N MET A 83 12.73 -8.51 -15.56
CA MET A 83 12.12 -9.79 -15.92
C MET A 83 13.18 -10.88 -16.07
N GLU A 84 14.42 -10.52 -16.44
CA GLU A 84 15.52 -11.47 -16.59
C GLU A 84 15.81 -12.27 -15.32
N ASP A 85 15.52 -11.72 -14.13
CA ASP A 85 15.66 -12.43 -12.86
C ASP A 85 14.79 -13.69 -12.76
N PHE A 86 13.77 -13.82 -13.61
CA PHE A 86 12.79 -14.91 -13.63
C PHE A 86 12.86 -15.74 -14.91
N LEU A 87 13.78 -15.43 -15.83
CA LEU A 87 13.88 -16.07 -17.13
C LEU A 87 15.24 -16.75 -17.32
N HIS A 88 15.19 -17.89 -18.01
CA HIS A 88 16.33 -18.59 -18.56
C HIS A 88 16.27 -18.55 -20.09
N PHE A 89 17.37 -18.17 -20.70
CA PHE A 89 17.57 -18.15 -22.15
C PHE A 89 18.52 -19.30 -22.48
N ASP A 90 18.09 -20.25 -23.30
CA ASP A 90 19.01 -21.26 -23.82
C ASP A 90 19.78 -20.75 -25.04
N ASP A 91 20.81 -21.50 -25.45
CA ASP A 91 21.68 -21.14 -26.59
C ASP A 91 20.92 -21.05 -27.92
N GLY A 92 19.70 -21.60 -27.98
CA GLY A 92 18.80 -21.52 -29.14
C GLY A 92 17.84 -20.32 -29.11
N GLY A 93 17.90 -19.47 -28.09
CA GLY A 93 17.03 -18.31 -27.91
C GLY A 93 15.64 -18.63 -27.36
N VAL A 94 15.39 -19.86 -26.89
CA VAL A 94 14.13 -20.22 -26.25
C VAL A 94 14.15 -19.70 -24.81
N VAL A 95 13.10 -18.96 -24.47
CA VAL A 95 12.91 -18.38 -23.14
C VAL A 95 12.02 -19.28 -22.30
N ARG A 96 12.48 -19.60 -21.09
CA ARG A 96 11.71 -20.37 -20.09
C ARG A 96 11.67 -19.63 -18.76
N ILE A 97 10.58 -19.79 -18.01
CA ILE A 97 10.50 -19.28 -16.63
C ILE A 97 11.43 -20.13 -15.75
N ASP A 98 12.27 -19.47 -14.97
CA ASP A 98 13.22 -20.08 -14.04
C ASP A 98 13.00 -19.53 -12.62
N LEU A 99 12.15 -20.24 -11.86
CA LEU A 99 11.88 -19.92 -10.46
C LEU A 99 13.04 -20.31 -9.53
N TYR A 100 13.95 -21.18 -10.00
CA TYR A 100 15.13 -21.54 -9.23
C TYR A 100 16.12 -20.38 -9.22
N LYS A 101 16.42 -19.80 -10.39
CA LYS A 101 17.20 -18.56 -10.54
C LYS A 101 16.60 -17.43 -9.69
N ALA A 102 15.29 -17.22 -9.76
CA ALA A 102 14.61 -16.20 -8.96
C ALA A 102 14.77 -16.45 -7.44
N ARG A 103 14.74 -17.71 -6.99
CA ARG A 103 14.94 -18.08 -5.58
C ARG A 103 16.38 -17.85 -5.14
N GLU A 104 17.37 -18.24 -5.94
CA GLU A 104 18.79 -18.00 -5.63
C GLU A 104 19.11 -16.51 -5.54
N ARG A 105 18.49 -15.69 -6.39
CA ARG A 105 18.62 -14.23 -6.37
C ARG A 105 17.78 -13.54 -5.28
N GLY A 106 16.97 -14.29 -4.55
CA GLY A 106 16.06 -13.74 -3.54
C GLY A 106 14.91 -12.88 -4.09
N LYS A 107 14.58 -13.03 -5.38
CA LYS A 107 13.61 -12.21 -6.13
C LYS A 107 12.19 -12.79 -6.16
N THR A 108 11.96 -13.97 -5.59
CA THR A 108 10.63 -14.62 -5.56
C THR A 108 9.55 -13.78 -4.88
N HIS A 109 9.92 -12.89 -3.96
CA HIS A 109 9.00 -11.96 -3.29
C HIS A 109 8.36 -10.91 -4.23
N LEU A 110 8.84 -10.79 -5.46
CA LEU A 110 8.29 -9.91 -6.49
C LEU A 110 7.22 -10.60 -7.36
N ILE A 111 6.93 -11.88 -7.12
CA ILE A 111 5.91 -12.64 -7.86
C ILE A 111 4.57 -12.48 -7.13
N GLU A 112 3.58 -11.92 -7.81
CA GLU A 112 2.21 -11.77 -7.30
C GLU A 112 1.39 -13.05 -7.48
N GLU A 113 1.52 -13.71 -8.64
CA GLU A 113 0.74 -14.90 -8.98
C GLU A 113 1.58 -15.92 -9.74
N VAL A 114 1.32 -17.20 -9.50
CA VAL A 114 1.92 -18.34 -10.22
C VAL A 114 0.80 -19.23 -10.75
N HIS A 115 0.77 -19.43 -12.06
CA HIS A 115 -0.14 -20.34 -12.75
C HIS A 115 0.67 -21.53 -13.27
N LEU A 116 0.52 -22.67 -12.61
CA LEU A 116 1.20 -23.93 -12.96
C LEU A 116 0.33 -24.73 -13.93
N THR A 117 0.07 -24.19 -15.12
CA THR A 117 -0.63 -24.91 -16.19
C THR A 117 0.37 -25.64 -17.07
N THR A 118 0.29 -26.96 -17.14
CA THR A 118 1.01 -27.74 -18.17
C THR A 118 0.39 -27.46 -19.54
N PRO A 119 1.17 -27.17 -20.61
CA PRO A 119 2.63 -27.16 -20.71
C PRO A 119 3.29 -25.77 -20.49
N SER A 120 2.52 -24.72 -20.26
CA SER A 120 3.01 -23.33 -20.20
C SER A 120 2.77 -22.70 -18.83
N PRO A 121 3.74 -22.79 -17.90
CA PRO A 121 3.65 -22.04 -16.65
C PRO A 121 3.62 -20.54 -16.94
N ARG A 122 2.91 -19.78 -16.11
CA ARG A 122 2.87 -18.31 -16.19
C ARG A 122 3.10 -17.73 -14.82
N ILE A 123 3.78 -16.59 -14.78
CA ILE A 123 3.92 -15.79 -13.56
C ILE A 123 3.45 -14.38 -13.84
N LYS A 124 2.94 -13.72 -12.80
CA LYS A 124 2.66 -12.30 -12.79
C LYS A 124 3.59 -11.65 -11.79
N LEU A 125 4.39 -10.70 -12.26
CA LEU A 125 5.26 -9.91 -11.40
C LEU A 125 4.53 -8.71 -10.84
N ALA A 126 5.03 -8.20 -9.72
CA ALA A 126 4.57 -6.97 -9.11
C ALA A 126 4.60 -5.80 -10.09
N SER A 127 3.58 -4.94 -10.03
CA SER A 127 3.44 -3.83 -10.98
C SER A 127 4.55 -2.78 -10.82
N LYS A 128 5.55 -2.84 -11.71
CA LYS A 128 6.63 -1.85 -11.83
C LYS A 128 6.09 -0.44 -12.08
N GLN A 129 5.03 -0.31 -12.88
CA GLN A 129 4.39 0.98 -13.16
C GLN A 129 3.78 1.59 -11.90
N TRP A 130 3.04 0.79 -11.12
CA TRP A 130 2.49 1.25 -9.84
C TRP A 130 3.59 1.67 -8.87
N ALA A 131 4.69 0.92 -8.80
CA ALA A 131 5.81 1.23 -7.92
C ALA A 131 6.49 2.56 -8.28
N LEU A 132 6.72 2.80 -9.58
CA LEU A 132 7.28 4.06 -10.07
C LEU A 132 6.37 5.25 -9.82
N ASP A 133 5.06 5.08 -10.03
CA ASP A 133 4.05 6.10 -9.74
C ASP A 133 3.96 6.42 -8.24
N PHE A 134 3.97 5.39 -7.38
CA PHE A 134 4.01 5.56 -5.93
C PHE A 134 5.26 6.32 -5.48
N LEU A 135 6.45 5.92 -5.93
CA LEU A 135 7.71 6.60 -5.60
C LEU A 135 7.74 8.02 -6.17
N GLY A 136 7.22 8.23 -7.38
CA GLY A 136 7.06 9.54 -8.00
C GLY A 136 6.24 10.49 -7.12
N ARG A 137 5.13 10.02 -6.54
CA ARG A 137 4.33 10.78 -5.57
C ARG A 137 5.10 11.09 -4.29
N CYS A 138 5.81 10.10 -3.72
CA CYS A 138 6.62 10.31 -2.52
C CYS A 138 7.72 11.37 -2.70
N HIS A 139 8.27 11.47 -3.91
CA HIS A 139 9.31 12.45 -4.26
C HIS A 139 8.77 13.74 -4.89
N GLY A 140 7.45 13.90 -5.03
CA GLY A 140 6.82 15.09 -5.63
C GLY A 140 7.11 15.26 -7.13
N LEU A 141 7.44 14.17 -7.84
CA LEU A 141 7.72 14.16 -9.28
C LEU A 141 6.44 14.16 -10.13
N THR A 142 5.37 13.57 -9.61
CA THR A 142 4.05 13.59 -10.24
C THR A 142 3.26 14.76 -9.66
N ARG A 143 2.91 15.73 -10.51
CA ARG A 143 1.84 16.68 -10.22
C ARG A 143 0.57 16.10 -10.81
N ASP A 144 -0.54 16.22 -10.10
CA ASP A 144 -1.84 16.09 -10.76
C ASP A 144 -1.86 17.17 -11.84
N LEU A 145 -1.76 16.76 -13.09
CA LEU A 145 -2.15 17.66 -14.18
C LEU A 145 -3.60 18.03 -13.87
N PRO A 146 -3.96 19.33 -13.85
CA PRO A 146 -5.36 19.68 -13.72
C PRO A 146 -6.12 18.86 -14.76
N ALA A 147 -7.19 18.19 -14.31
CA ALA A 147 -8.02 17.38 -15.19
C ALA A 147 -8.24 18.21 -16.46
N MET A 148 -7.74 17.72 -17.60
CA MET A 148 -8.03 18.36 -18.88
C MET A 148 -9.54 18.48 -18.91
N VAL A 149 -10.05 19.71 -18.87
CA VAL A 149 -11.47 19.96 -19.02
C VAL A 149 -11.77 19.48 -20.43
N THR A 150 -12.20 18.23 -20.57
CA THR A 150 -12.85 17.77 -21.78
C THR A 150 -14.21 18.44 -21.75
N SER A 151 -14.25 19.72 -22.11
CA SER A 151 -15.50 20.32 -22.56
C SER A 151 -15.99 19.43 -23.68
N LYS A 152 -17.26 19.03 -23.59
CA LYS A 152 -17.88 18.08 -24.52
C LYS A 152 -18.07 18.68 -25.92
N ASP A 153 -17.66 19.92 -26.16
CA ASP A 153 -17.74 20.61 -27.43
C ASP A 153 -16.42 21.35 -27.76
N PRO A 154 -15.71 20.96 -28.83
CA PRO A 154 -14.48 21.62 -29.29
C PRO A 154 -14.66 23.05 -29.80
N THR A 155 -15.90 23.56 -29.85
CA THR A 155 -16.24 24.85 -30.47
C THR A 155 -16.37 26.01 -29.49
N GLU A 156 -16.23 25.79 -28.19
CA GLU A 156 -16.31 26.83 -27.15
C GLU A 156 -15.06 26.87 -26.26
N MET A 157 -13.87 26.86 -26.86
CA MET A 157 -12.68 27.36 -26.16
C MET A 157 -12.57 28.85 -26.41
N ASP A 158 -12.71 29.67 -25.37
CA ASP A 158 -12.39 31.09 -25.50
C ASP A 158 -10.88 31.28 -25.78
N ASP A 159 -10.52 32.41 -26.39
CA ASP A 159 -9.14 32.71 -26.77
C ASP A 159 -8.18 32.71 -25.54
N GLU A 160 -8.70 32.96 -24.34
CA GLU A 160 -7.94 32.97 -23.09
C GLU A 160 -7.52 31.55 -22.67
N GLN A 161 -8.42 30.58 -22.81
CA GLN A 161 -8.18 29.17 -22.50
C GLN A 161 -7.20 28.52 -23.50
N LEU A 162 -7.24 28.92 -24.77
CA LEU A 162 -6.28 28.49 -25.79
C LEU A 162 -4.87 29.00 -25.50
N GLU A 163 -4.74 30.26 -25.05
CA GLU A 163 -3.44 30.84 -24.72
C GLU A 163 -2.84 30.18 -23.47
N GLN A 164 -3.66 29.96 -22.43
CA GLN A 164 -3.25 29.24 -21.21
C GLN A 164 -2.78 27.80 -21.50
N THR A 165 -3.48 27.10 -22.40
CA THR A 165 -3.11 25.73 -22.80
C THR A 165 -1.79 25.72 -23.59
N ARG A 166 -1.59 26.72 -24.47
CA ARG A 166 -0.34 26.88 -25.25
C ARG A 166 0.85 27.25 -24.37
N GLU A 167 0.67 28.12 -23.38
CA GLU A 167 1.72 28.45 -22.42
C GLU A 167 2.11 27.24 -21.56
N ALA A 168 1.14 26.46 -21.10
CA ALA A 168 1.40 25.24 -20.33
C ALA A 168 2.21 24.21 -21.14
N LEU A 169 1.89 24.04 -22.44
CA LEU A 169 2.65 23.20 -23.37
C LEU A 169 4.06 23.73 -23.68
N ARG A 170 4.23 25.07 -23.78
CA ARG A 170 5.54 25.70 -23.99
C ARG A 170 6.47 25.55 -22.77
N LEU A 171 5.90 25.60 -21.56
CA LEU A 171 6.65 25.45 -20.31
C LEU A 171 7.06 24.01 -20.04
N SER A 172 6.27 23.03 -20.48
CA SER A 172 6.61 21.60 -20.35
C SER A 172 7.68 21.15 -21.37
N ALA A 173 7.78 21.80 -22.52
CA ALA A 173 8.77 21.50 -23.57
C ALA A 173 10.18 22.10 -23.32
N ARG A 174 10.39 22.83 -22.22
CA ARG A 174 11.67 23.50 -21.87
C ARG A 174 12.48 22.80 -20.77
N ARG A 175 12.17 21.55 -20.44
CA ARG A 175 12.95 20.75 -19.47
C ARG A 175 13.67 19.59 -20.13
#